data_AF-A0A292SC88-F1
#
_entry.id   AF-A0A292SC88-F1
#
_cell.length_a   1.000
_cell.length_b   1.000
_cell.length_c   1.000
_cell.angle_alpha   90.00
_cell.angle_beta   90.00
_cell.angle_gamma   90.00
#
_symmetry.space_group_name_H-M   'P 1'
#
loop_
_entity.id
_entity.type
_entity.pdbx_description
1 polymer ?
#
loop_
_entity_poly.entity_id
_entity_poly.type
_entity_poly.pdbx_seq_one_letter_code
_entity_poly.pdbx_strand_id
1 'polypeptide(L)'
;MAIVLDTNMKLFAERMNITSSRMIQDYGLKTVDEIIEAEAAQGNTQAINYAREMYNSPAKLIKIFKLTDVENKFVILHNMDDRTRQMVLPMLEKEDLVMGLYFFTQEKLLSMLMEVDIEELVNVIMGAFPLQEVVMMFTEDDLAEFFQNEKLEKYDVINQLKCMPPEVMQKFVEGVTGRPSEETNPLDLIKSIEELPIDQYRDFMSAIDPDVQRQLTFQLTKQKPEYLQLFSNETYVNMLSTMMKTEMVKPMVFLEKDTLVDMISILPEDLMSIVAAQVDTKQFAEFLLEDHLDLLEGALMI
;
A
#
# COMPACT_ATOMS: atom_id res chain seq x y z
N MET A 1 -9.23 12.94 -29.92
CA MET A 1 -10.20 11.94 -30.39
C MET A 1 -11.24 11.91 -29.28
N ALA A 2 -12.50 12.24 -29.56
CA ALA A 2 -13.53 12.29 -28.51
C ALA A 2 -13.78 10.86 -28.01
N ILE A 3 -13.64 10.64 -26.71
CA ILE A 3 -13.89 9.34 -26.07
C ILE A 3 -15.35 9.35 -25.62
N VAL A 4 -16.11 8.34 -26.02
CA VAL A 4 -17.58 8.29 -25.90
C VAL A 4 -17.97 7.45 -24.69
N LEU A 5 -18.79 8.00 -23.78
CA LEU A 5 -19.40 7.21 -22.70
C LEU A 5 -20.58 6.36 -23.19
N ASP A 6 -20.65 5.10 -22.78
CA ASP A 6 -21.85 4.28 -22.99
C ASP A 6 -22.95 4.70 -21.99
N THR A 7 -23.89 5.53 -22.45
CA THR A 7 -25.01 6.02 -21.64
C THR A 7 -26.31 5.27 -21.94
N ASN A 8 -27.19 5.13 -20.94
CA ASN A 8 -28.50 4.50 -21.14
C ASN A 8 -29.52 5.48 -21.76
N MET A 9 -29.33 5.79 -23.04
CA MET A 9 -30.14 6.77 -23.79
C MET A 9 -31.62 6.43 -23.86
N LYS A 10 -31.98 5.14 -23.79
CA LYS A 10 -33.38 4.70 -23.76
C LYS A 10 -34.05 5.10 -22.44
N LEU A 11 -33.40 4.82 -21.31
CA LEU A 11 -33.90 5.22 -20.00
C LEU A 11 -33.99 6.75 -19.86
N PHE A 12 -32.98 7.45 -20.39
CA PHE A 12 -32.93 8.90 -20.44
C PHE A 12 -34.13 9.49 -21.22
N ALA A 13 -34.37 8.99 -22.44
CA ALA A 13 -35.48 9.42 -23.27
C ALA A 13 -36.86 9.10 -22.63
N GLU A 14 -37.01 7.90 -22.04
CA GLU A 14 -38.24 7.51 -21.31
C GLU A 14 -38.55 8.46 -20.15
N ARG A 15 -37.53 8.94 -19.42
CA ARG A 15 -37.70 9.83 -18.27
C ARG A 15 -38.06 11.25 -18.64
N MET A 16 -37.65 11.72 -19.82
CA MET A 16 -38.00 13.04 -20.36
C MET A 16 -39.19 13.01 -21.32
N ASN A 17 -39.82 11.85 -21.47
CA ASN A 17 -40.94 11.60 -22.39
C ASN A 17 -40.61 11.97 -23.85
N ILE A 18 -39.37 11.69 -24.26
CA ILE A 18 -38.91 11.82 -25.63
C ILE A 18 -39.08 10.47 -26.32
N THR A 19 -39.77 10.45 -27.46
CA THR A 19 -39.94 9.21 -28.23
C THR A 19 -38.62 8.78 -28.86
N SER A 20 -38.41 7.48 -29.04
CA SER A 20 -37.20 6.94 -29.68
C SER A 20 -36.95 7.54 -31.07
N SER A 21 -38.01 7.81 -31.84
CA SER A 21 -37.91 8.44 -33.15
C SER A 21 -37.38 9.88 -33.09
N ARG A 22 -37.87 10.67 -32.14
CA ARG A 22 -37.43 12.06 -31.92
C ARG A 22 -36.00 12.11 -31.39
N MET A 23 -35.65 11.15 -30.53
CA MET A 23 -34.30 11.00 -30.01
C MET A 23 -33.25 10.78 -31.11
N ILE A 24 -33.59 10.00 -32.13
CA ILE A 24 -32.70 9.73 -33.26
C ILE A 24 -32.66 10.91 -34.24
N GLN A 25 -33.82 11.52 -34.54
CA GLN A 25 -33.92 12.57 -35.56
C GLN A 25 -33.35 13.92 -35.10
N ASP A 26 -33.64 14.32 -33.87
CA ASP A 26 -33.35 15.67 -33.39
C ASP A 26 -32.08 15.72 -32.53
N TYR A 27 -31.67 14.58 -31.98
CA TYR A 27 -30.67 14.49 -30.91
C TYR A 27 -29.60 13.43 -31.13
N GLY A 28 -29.54 12.79 -32.31
CA GLY A 28 -28.63 11.67 -32.57
C GLY A 28 -27.14 11.98 -32.45
N LEU A 29 -26.75 13.26 -32.42
CA LEU A 29 -25.38 13.74 -32.22
C LEU A 29 -25.24 14.70 -31.02
N LYS A 30 -26.29 14.83 -30.21
CA LYS A 30 -26.31 15.77 -29.08
C LYS A 30 -25.97 15.08 -27.77
N THR A 31 -25.30 15.80 -26.88
CA THR A 31 -25.01 15.32 -25.52
C THR A 31 -26.27 15.30 -24.65
N VAL A 32 -26.27 14.51 -23.58
CA VAL A 32 -27.36 14.46 -22.59
C VAL A 32 -27.73 15.87 -22.09
N ASP A 33 -26.74 16.73 -21.83
CA ASP A 33 -26.98 18.13 -21.43
C ASP A 33 -27.54 18.98 -22.56
N GLU A 34 -27.01 18.89 -23.78
CA GLU A 34 -27.56 19.62 -24.93
C GLU A 34 -29.02 19.23 -25.22
N ILE A 35 -29.38 17.98 -24.93
CA ILE A 35 -30.75 17.48 -25.03
C ILE A 35 -31.60 18.06 -23.91
N ILE A 36 -31.12 18.03 -22.66
CA ILE A 36 -31.81 18.65 -21.51
C ILE A 36 -32.04 20.14 -21.78
N GLU A 37 -31.03 20.87 -22.23
CA GLU A 37 -31.11 22.30 -22.54
C GLU A 37 -32.09 22.58 -23.67
N ALA A 38 -32.02 21.80 -24.77
CA ALA A 38 -32.94 21.94 -25.90
C ALA A 38 -34.40 21.67 -25.50
N GLU A 39 -34.63 20.65 -24.66
CA GLU A 39 -35.96 20.31 -24.14
C GLU A 39 -36.45 21.35 -23.12
N ALA A 40 -35.58 21.84 -22.24
CA ALA A 40 -35.90 22.89 -21.29
C ALA A 40 -36.25 24.22 -22.00
N ALA A 41 -35.52 24.58 -23.06
CA ALA A 41 -35.80 25.73 -23.91
C ALA A 41 -37.15 25.61 -24.63
N GLN A 42 -37.58 24.37 -24.94
CA GLN A 42 -38.90 24.07 -25.50
C GLN A 42 -40.01 23.98 -24.43
N GLY A 43 -39.70 24.21 -23.16
CA GLY A 43 -40.67 24.21 -22.06
C GLY A 43 -41.02 22.82 -21.53
N ASN A 44 -40.20 21.80 -21.79
CA ASN A 44 -40.40 20.47 -21.23
C ASN A 44 -40.10 20.48 -19.72
N THR A 45 -41.14 20.62 -18.91
CA THR A 45 -41.04 20.64 -17.45
C THR A 45 -40.49 19.34 -16.86
N GLN A 46 -40.62 18.21 -17.57
CA GLN A 46 -40.00 16.96 -17.13
C GLN A 46 -38.49 16.98 -17.33
N ALA A 47 -37.97 17.54 -18.43
CA ALA A 47 -36.54 17.73 -18.62
C ALA A 47 -35.93 18.65 -17.55
N ILE A 48 -36.62 19.75 -17.20
CA ILE A 48 -36.18 20.69 -16.14
C ILE A 48 -36.11 19.99 -14.77
N ASN A 49 -37.14 19.21 -14.42
CA ASN A 49 -37.17 18.48 -13.15
C ASN A 49 -36.17 17.31 -13.14
N TYR A 50 -36.02 16.63 -14.28
CA TYR A 50 -35.11 15.50 -14.43
C TYR A 50 -33.65 15.94 -14.32
N ALA A 51 -33.28 17.08 -14.92
CA ALA A 51 -31.95 17.69 -14.75
C ALA A 51 -31.65 17.96 -13.28
N ARG A 52 -32.57 18.61 -12.56
CA ARG A 52 -32.40 18.84 -11.11
C ARG A 52 -32.28 17.55 -10.32
N GLU A 53 -33.05 16.53 -10.65
CA GLU A 53 -33.02 15.28 -9.91
C GLU A 53 -31.83 14.37 -10.25
N MET A 54 -31.32 14.45 -11.49
CA MET A 54 -30.15 13.70 -11.94
C MET A 54 -28.90 14.14 -11.19
N TYR A 55 -28.71 15.46 -11.09
CA TYR A 55 -27.58 16.09 -10.40
C TYR A 55 -27.71 16.17 -8.88
N ASN A 56 -28.67 15.45 -8.29
CA ASN A 56 -28.87 15.37 -6.84
C ASN A 56 -29.03 13.93 -6.34
N SER A 57 -28.76 12.92 -7.18
CA SER A 57 -28.97 11.51 -6.82
C SER A 57 -27.85 10.59 -7.35
N PRO A 58 -26.99 10.03 -6.46
CA PRO A 58 -25.93 9.12 -6.87
C PRO A 58 -26.48 7.92 -7.64
N ALA A 59 -27.59 7.33 -7.18
CA ALA A 59 -28.22 6.18 -7.83
C ALA A 59 -28.70 6.46 -9.28
N LYS A 60 -29.10 7.72 -9.58
CA LYS A 60 -29.48 8.11 -10.94
C LYS A 60 -28.25 8.30 -11.81
N LEU A 61 -27.20 8.96 -11.31
CA LEU A 61 -25.93 9.09 -12.02
C LEU A 61 -25.36 7.72 -12.40
N ILE A 62 -25.28 6.80 -11.44
CA ILE A 62 -24.79 5.43 -11.66
C ILE A 62 -25.54 4.76 -12.82
N LYS A 63 -26.86 4.90 -12.87
CA LYS A 63 -27.69 4.23 -13.88
C LYS A 63 -27.60 4.87 -15.25
N ILE A 64 -27.50 6.20 -15.33
CA ILE A 64 -27.49 6.96 -16.59
C ILE A 64 -26.14 6.84 -17.28
N PHE A 65 -25.07 7.08 -16.53
CA PHE A 65 -23.68 7.01 -16.99
C PHE A 65 -23.09 5.60 -16.86
N LYS A 66 -23.91 4.61 -16.49
CA LYS A 66 -23.51 3.20 -16.27
C LYS A 66 -22.19 3.12 -15.49
N LEU A 67 -22.06 3.83 -14.37
CA LEU A 67 -20.81 3.88 -13.58
C LEU A 67 -20.38 2.53 -12.99
N THR A 68 -21.25 1.51 -13.06
CA THR A 68 -20.88 0.12 -12.79
C THR A 68 -19.96 -0.48 -13.86
N ASP A 69 -19.91 0.14 -15.04
CA ASP A 69 -18.97 -0.18 -16.11
C ASP A 69 -17.61 0.46 -15.83
N VAL A 70 -16.58 -0.37 -15.78
CA VAL A 70 -15.19 0.06 -15.52
C VAL A 70 -14.69 0.94 -16.66
N GLU A 71 -15.11 0.71 -17.91
CA GLU A 71 -14.70 1.53 -19.05
C GLU A 71 -15.22 2.96 -18.90
N ASN A 72 -16.50 3.13 -18.54
CA ASN A 72 -17.06 4.47 -18.30
C ASN A 72 -16.39 5.18 -17.13
N LYS A 73 -16.09 4.48 -16.03
CA LYS A 73 -15.30 5.06 -14.93
C LYS A 73 -13.93 5.51 -15.39
N PHE A 74 -13.23 4.66 -16.15
CA PHE A 74 -11.91 4.97 -16.70
C PHE A 74 -11.95 6.22 -17.59
N VAL A 75 -12.94 6.34 -18.50
CA VAL A 75 -13.07 7.51 -19.38
C VAL A 75 -13.24 8.79 -18.57
N ILE A 76 -14.10 8.78 -17.56
CA ILE A 76 -14.32 9.95 -16.69
C ILE A 76 -13.03 10.30 -15.93
N LEU A 77 -12.37 9.30 -15.34
CA LEU A 77 -11.13 9.49 -14.58
C LEU A 77 -9.96 9.97 -15.44
N HIS A 78 -9.83 9.45 -16.65
CA HIS A 78 -8.77 9.82 -17.58
C HIS A 78 -8.90 11.28 -18.05
N ASN A 79 -10.13 11.81 -18.10
CA ASN A 79 -10.38 13.21 -18.45
C ASN A 79 -10.22 14.19 -17.27
N MET A 80 -10.00 13.70 -16.05
CA MET A 80 -9.72 14.56 -14.89
C MET A 80 -8.32 15.17 -14.97
N ASP A 81 -8.13 16.34 -14.38
CA ASP A 81 -6.79 16.82 -14.04
C ASP A 81 -6.15 15.93 -12.96
N ASP A 82 -4.81 15.95 -12.89
CA ASP A 82 -4.04 15.10 -11.98
C ASP A 82 -4.46 15.21 -10.53
N ARG A 83 -4.77 16.42 -10.07
CA ARG A 83 -5.11 16.68 -8.66
C ARG A 83 -6.47 16.06 -8.33
N THR A 84 -7.47 16.27 -9.18
CA THR A 84 -8.80 15.68 -9.00
C THR A 84 -8.74 14.15 -9.04
N ARG A 85 -7.92 13.59 -9.94
CA ARG A 85 -7.74 12.13 -10.06
C ARG A 85 -7.08 11.53 -8.81
N GLN A 86 -6.10 12.22 -8.23
CA GLN A 86 -5.47 11.80 -6.97
C GLN A 86 -6.45 11.78 -5.79
N MET A 87 -7.48 12.64 -5.78
CA MET A 87 -8.50 12.63 -4.72
C MET A 87 -9.35 11.36 -4.71
N VAL A 88 -9.37 10.61 -5.82
CA VAL A 88 -10.07 9.32 -5.92
C VAL A 88 -9.26 8.20 -5.25
N LEU A 89 -7.93 8.25 -5.27
CA LEU A 89 -7.07 7.17 -4.75
C LEU A 89 -7.34 6.81 -3.28
N PRO A 90 -7.53 7.77 -2.35
CA PRO A 90 -7.92 7.46 -0.96
C PRO A 90 -9.27 6.77 -0.81
N MET A 91 -10.13 6.76 -1.83
CA MET A 91 -11.44 6.11 -1.82
C MET A 91 -11.36 4.61 -2.16
N LEU A 92 -10.23 4.15 -2.70
CA LEU A 92 -10.02 2.74 -3.06
C LEU A 92 -9.81 1.89 -1.80
N GLU A 93 -10.14 0.61 -1.88
CA GLU A 93 -9.74 -0.35 -0.86
C GLU A 93 -8.23 -0.64 -0.96
N LYS A 94 -7.62 -1.10 0.14
CA LYS A 94 -6.18 -1.38 0.15
C LYS A 94 -5.80 -2.42 -0.90
N GLU A 95 -6.64 -3.42 -1.11
CA GLU A 95 -6.43 -4.47 -2.11
C GLU A 95 -6.33 -3.90 -3.53
N ASP A 96 -7.15 -2.90 -3.87
CA ASP A 96 -7.12 -2.24 -5.17
C ASP A 96 -5.86 -1.41 -5.36
N LEU A 97 -5.41 -0.72 -4.31
CA LEU A 97 -4.15 0.01 -4.31
C LEU A 97 -2.95 -0.95 -4.48
N VAL A 98 -2.94 -2.09 -3.78
CA VAL A 98 -1.91 -3.13 -3.94
C VAL A 98 -1.94 -3.72 -5.35
N MET A 99 -3.12 -3.91 -5.96
CA MET A 99 -3.20 -4.30 -7.38
C MET A 99 -2.53 -3.27 -8.29
N GLY A 100 -2.67 -1.98 -8.00
CA GLY A 100 -1.99 -0.92 -8.74
C GLY A 100 -0.46 -1.01 -8.70
N LEU A 101 0.11 -1.57 -7.62
CA LEU A 101 1.56 -1.74 -7.51
C LEU A 101 2.13 -2.72 -8.56
N TYR A 102 1.29 -3.59 -9.14
CA TYR A 102 1.70 -4.45 -10.25
C TYR A 102 2.02 -3.69 -11.54
N PHE A 103 1.69 -2.41 -11.66
CA PHE A 103 2.11 -1.58 -12.80
C PHE A 103 3.57 -1.13 -12.73
N PHE A 104 4.18 -1.11 -11.53
CA PHE A 104 5.58 -0.72 -11.37
C PHE A 104 6.56 -1.84 -11.71
N THR A 105 7.80 -1.50 -12.06
CA THR A 105 8.88 -2.50 -12.10
C THR A 105 9.26 -2.93 -10.68
N GLN A 106 9.86 -4.10 -10.53
CA GLN A 106 10.35 -4.57 -9.23
C GLN A 106 11.37 -3.60 -8.64
N GLU A 107 12.32 -3.12 -9.45
CA GLU A 107 13.32 -2.12 -9.05
C GLU A 107 12.67 -0.83 -8.53
N LYS A 108 11.62 -0.33 -9.20
CA LYS A 108 10.92 0.88 -8.76
C LYS A 108 10.21 0.65 -7.42
N LEU A 109 9.57 -0.51 -7.24
CA LEU A 109 8.94 -0.88 -5.97
C LEU A 109 9.96 -0.93 -4.83
N LEU A 110 11.09 -1.60 -5.03
CA LEU A 110 12.17 -1.67 -4.04
C LEU A 110 12.68 -0.26 -3.69
N SER A 111 12.87 0.61 -4.68
CA SER A 111 13.29 2.00 -4.44
C SER A 111 12.28 2.82 -3.64
N MET A 112 10.97 2.53 -3.78
CA MET A 112 9.94 3.21 -2.98
C MET A 112 9.93 2.68 -1.55
N LEU A 113 10.10 1.37 -1.35
CA LEU A 113 10.19 0.76 -0.02
C LEU A 113 11.41 1.23 0.79
N MET A 114 12.48 1.70 0.13
CA MET A 114 13.61 2.32 0.82
C MET A 114 13.23 3.60 1.58
N GLU A 115 12.19 4.30 1.14
CA GLU A 115 11.73 5.59 1.70
C GLU A 115 10.54 5.42 2.66
N VAL A 116 10.02 4.21 2.82
CA VAL A 116 8.89 3.90 3.70
C VAL A 116 9.34 3.89 5.16
N ASP A 117 8.43 4.22 6.08
CA ASP A 117 8.72 4.11 7.52
C ASP A 117 9.11 2.67 7.90
N ILE A 118 10.12 2.54 8.76
CA ILE A 118 10.67 1.25 9.14
C ILE A 118 9.61 0.35 9.80
N GLU A 119 8.66 0.90 10.55
CA GLU A 119 7.58 0.14 11.17
C GLU A 119 6.70 -0.54 10.12
N GLU A 120 6.30 0.21 9.09
CA GLU A 120 5.52 -0.32 7.98
C GLU A 120 6.31 -1.39 7.21
N LEU A 121 7.59 -1.14 6.93
CA LEU A 121 8.43 -2.08 6.20
C LEU A 121 8.64 -3.39 6.99
N VAL A 122 8.81 -3.31 8.31
CA VAL A 122 8.84 -4.49 9.18
C VAL A 122 7.54 -5.28 9.08
N ASN A 123 6.38 -4.62 9.07
CA ASN A 123 5.08 -5.29 8.91
C ASN A 123 4.99 -6.01 7.56
N VAL A 124 5.47 -5.39 6.48
CA VAL A 124 5.55 -6.04 5.15
C VAL A 124 6.43 -7.28 5.21
N ILE A 125 7.61 -7.19 5.81
CA ILE A 125 8.55 -8.32 5.94
C ILE A 125 7.96 -9.47 6.74
N MET A 126 7.30 -9.16 7.85
CA MET A 126 6.64 -10.16 8.71
C MET A 126 5.41 -10.79 8.04
N GLY A 127 4.81 -10.10 7.07
CA GLY A 127 3.79 -10.65 6.18
C GLY A 127 4.36 -11.53 5.05
N ALA A 128 5.63 -11.33 4.69
CA ALA A 128 6.30 -12.04 3.59
C ALA A 128 7.04 -13.30 4.08
N PHE A 129 7.67 -13.23 5.25
CA PHE A 129 8.56 -14.26 5.78
C PHE A 129 8.26 -14.57 7.24
N PRO A 130 8.43 -15.83 7.69
CA PRO A 130 8.42 -16.14 9.10
C PRO A 130 9.64 -15.53 9.81
N LEU A 131 9.49 -15.12 11.08
CA LEU A 131 10.56 -14.48 11.87
C LEU A 131 11.90 -15.22 11.82
N GLN A 132 11.86 -16.55 11.88
CA GLN A 132 13.08 -17.36 11.84
C GLN A 132 13.83 -17.19 10.51
N GLU A 133 13.12 -17.12 9.39
CA GLU A 133 13.74 -16.91 8.07
C GLU A 133 14.31 -15.50 7.97
N VAL A 134 13.57 -14.48 8.44
CA VAL A 134 14.06 -13.09 8.52
C VAL A 134 15.40 -13.02 9.25
N VAL A 135 15.49 -13.61 10.45
CA VAL A 135 16.73 -13.59 11.25
C VAL A 135 17.86 -14.39 10.58
N MET A 136 17.53 -15.43 9.82
CA MET A 136 18.51 -16.19 9.04
C MET A 136 19.00 -15.44 7.79
N MET A 137 18.24 -14.46 7.30
CA MET A 137 18.64 -13.63 6.15
C MET A 137 19.49 -12.42 6.54
N PHE A 138 19.53 -12.01 7.82
CA PHE A 138 20.46 -10.96 8.27
C PHE A 138 21.91 -11.35 8.01
N THR A 139 22.70 -10.38 7.57
CA THR A 139 24.15 -10.52 7.39
C THR A 139 24.87 -10.39 8.73
N GLU A 140 26.15 -10.72 8.77
CA GLU A 140 26.98 -10.51 9.97
C GLU A 140 27.06 -9.03 10.34
N ASP A 141 27.15 -8.15 9.33
CA ASP A 141 27.19 -6.70 9.53
C ASP A 141 25.86 -6.19 10.12
N ASP A 142 24.71 -6.62 9.60
CA ASP A 142 23.40 -6.27 10.15
C ASP A 142 23.28 -6.64 11.65
N LEU A 143 23.77 -7.84 12.00
CA LEU A 143 23.72 -8.34 13.37
C LEU A 143 24.67 -7.55 14.28
N ALA A 144 25.88 -7.26 13.81
CA ALA A 144 26.84 -6.44 14.55
C ALA A 144 26.28 -5.03 14.82
N GLU A 145 25.70 -4.39 13.81
CA GLU A 145 25.05 -3.08 13.93
C GLU A 145 23.86 -3.12 14.91
N PHE A 146 23.05 -4.18 14.87
CA PHE A 146 21.95 -4.37 15.81
C PHE A 146 22.43 -4.36 17.27
N PHE A 147 23.52 -5.07 17.58
CA PHE A 147 24.09 -5.08 18.94
C PHE A 147 24.84 -3.79 19.32
N GLN A 148 25.23 -2.99 18.35
CA GLN A 148 25.78 -1.64 18.56
C GLN A 148 24.69 -0.57 18.75
N ASN A 149 23.43 -0.88 18.41
CA ASN A 149 22.34 0.11 18.42
C ASN A 149 22.06 0.64 19.84
N GLU A 150 22.00 1.97 19.98
CA GLU A 150 21.82 2.60 21.29
C GLU A 150 20.44 2.33 21.93
N LYS A 151 19.43 2.05 21.11
CA LYS A 151 18.05 1.74 21.54
C LYS A 151 17.89 0.28 21.98
N LEU A 152 18.89 -0.57 21.74
CA LEU A 152 18.87 -1.96 22.21
C LEU A 152 19.21 -2.00 23.70
N GLU A 153 18.28 -2.48 24.51
CA GLU A 153 18.43 -2.48 25.96
C GLU A 153 19.34 -3.63 26.41
N LYS A 154 20.47 -3.27 27.03
CA LYS A 154 21.43 -4.23 27.61
C LYS A 154 20.74 -5.26 28.52
N TYR A 155 19.79 -4.79 29.34
CA TYR A 155 19.04 -5.66 30.26
C TYR A 155 18.32 -6.80 29.51
N ASP A 156 17.70 -6.51 28.38
CA ASP A 156 16.95 -7.51 27.62
C ASP A 156 17.87 -8.55 26.98
N VAL A 157 19.00 -8.12 26.42
CA VAL A 157 20.01 -9.01 25.84
C VAL A 157 20.62 -9.92 26.90
N ILE A 158 21.00 -9.39 28.07
CA ILE A 158 21.55 -10.19 29.17
C ILE A 158 20.53 -11.23 29.67
N ASN A 159 19.24 -10.88 29.71
CA ASN A 159 18.20 -11.84 30.07
C ASN A 159 18.03 -12.93 29.01
N GLN A 160 18.13 -12.62 27.73
CA GLN A 160 18.08 -13.65 26.67
C GLN A 160 19.31 -14.56 26.70
N LEU A 161 20.50 -14.03 26.95
CA LEU A 161 21.71 -14.83 27.15
C LEU A 161 21.49 -15.92 28.20
N LYS A 162 20.86 -15.58 29.34
CA LYS A 162 20.54 -16.54 30.42
C LYS A 162 19.54 -17.64 30.00
N CYS A 163 18.79 -17.43 28.93
CA CYS A 163 17.74 -18.31 28.42
C CYS A 163 18.13 -19.04 27.11
N MET A 164 19.41 -19.00 26.71
CA MET A 164 19.85 -19.67 25.48
C MET A 164 19.74 -21.20 25.57
N PRO A 165 19.48 -21.89 24.44
CA PRO A 165 19.57 -23.34 24.36
C PRO A 165 20.97 -23.83 24.77
N PRO A 166 21.10 -25.01 25.42
CA PRO A 166 22.39 -25.52 25.90
C PRO A 166 23.48 -25.58 24.82
N GLU A 167 23.14 -26.01 23.61
CA GLU A 167 24.08 -26.12 22.49
C GLU A 167 24.64 -24.76 22.06
N VAL A 168 23.80 -23.73 22.03
CA VAL A 168 24.22 -22.36 21.69
C VAL A 168 25.03 -21.75 22.84
N MET A 169 24.63 -22.03 24.10
CA MET A 169 25.39 -21.60 25.27
C MET A 169 26.81 -22.18 25.28
N GLN A 170 26.99 -23.44 24.89
CA GLN A 170 28.31 -24.05 24.76
C GLN A 170 29.17 -23.32 23.72
N LYS A 171 28.62 -23.08 22.52
CA LYS A 171 29.29 -22.29 21.48
C LYS A 171 29.68 -20.90 21.97
N PHE A 172 28.77 -20.23 22.69
CA PHE A 172 29.03 -18.91 23.25
C PHE A 172 30.21 -18.93 24.25
N VAL A 173 30.20 -19.86 25.21
CA VAL A 173 31.28 -19.99 26.20
C VAL A 173 32.61 -20.31 25.53
N GLU A 174 32.62 -21.26 24.61
CA GLU A 174 33.84 -21.68 23.89
C GLU A 174 34.38 -20.56 22.99
N GLY A 175 33.49 -19.85 22.27
CA GLY A 175 33.85 -18.74 21.41
C GLY A 175 34.43 -17.54 22.17
N VAL A 176 33.89 -17.24 23.35
CA VAL A 176 34.35 -16.11 24.17
C VAL A 176 35.63 -16.44 24.95
N THR A 177 35.75 -17.66 25.48
CA THR A 177 36.86 -18.02 26.39
C THR A 177 38.02 -18.73 25.70
N GLY A 178 37.78 -19.32 24.52
CA GLY A 178 38.73 -20.22 23.84
C GLY A 178 38.97 -21.54 24.59
N ARG A 179 38.14 -21.88 25.58
CA ARG A 179 38.26 -23.10 26.41
C ARG A 179 37.00 -23.95 26.29
N PRO A 180 37.09 -25.28 26.48
CA PRO A 180 35.91 -26.15 26.51
C PRO A 180 34.85 -25.65 27.48
N SER A 181 33.58 -25.71 27.07
CA SER A 181 32.45 -25.23 27.87
C SER A 181 32.30 -25.95 29.23
N GLU A 182 32.83 -27.17 29.36
CA GLU A 182 32.85 -27.94 30.61
C GLU A 182 33.69 -27.28 31.73
N GLU A 183 34.63 -26.40 31.37
CA GLU A 183 35.57 -25.78 32.30
C GLU A 183 35.14 -24.38 32.78
N THR A 184 34.07 -23.82 32.20
CA THR A 184 33.62 -22.46 32.49
C THR A 184 32.14 -22.43 32.84
N ASN A 185 31.81 -21.83 33.99
CA ASN A 185 30.41 -21.60 34.35
C ASN A 185 29.81 -20.49 33.48
N PRO A 186 28.79 -20.78 32.65
CA PRO A 186 28.22 -19.77 31.74
C PRO A 186 27.60 -18.58 32.47
N LEU A 187 27.05 -18.79 33.68
CA LEU A 187 26.44 -17.71 34.45
C LEU A 187 27.45 -16.71 34.99
N ASP A 188 28.67 -17.16 35.32
CA ASP A 188 29.72 -16.27 35.80
C ASP A 188 30.31 -15.44 34.66
N LEU A 189 30.38 -16.02 33.46
CA LEU A 189 30.72 -15.30 32.23
C LEU A 189 29.68 -14.21 31.93
N ILE A 190 28.38 -14.55 31.97
CA ILE A 190 27.30 -13.58 31.71
C ILE A 190 27.33 -12.43 32.72
N LYS A 191 27.58 -12.70 34.01
CA LYS A 191 27.74 -11.63 35.01
C LYS A 191 28.92 -10.71 34.69
N SER A 192 30.04 -11.27 34.26
CA SER A 192 31.22 -10.48 33.87
C SER A 192 30.91 -9.55 32.69
N ILE A 193 30.09 -10.01 31.74
CA ILE A 193 29.61 -9.21 30.61
C ILE A 193 28.59 -8.16 31.06
N GLU A 194 27.70 -8.51 31.99
CA GLU A 194 26.72 -7.61 32.60
C GLU A 194 27.39 -6.45 33.34
N GLU A 195 28.59 -6.64 33.90
CA GLU A 195 29.38 -5.61 34.58
C GLU A 195 30.19 -4.71 33.65
N LEU A 196 30.31 -5.04 32.36
CA LEU A 196 31.07 -4.22 31.40
C LEU A 196 30.44 -2.83 31.23
N PRO A 197 31.27 -1.77 31.06
CA PRO A 197 30.80 -0.47 30.57
C PRO A 197 30.02 -0.61 29.26
N ILE A 198 29.03 0.26 29.03
CA ILE A 198 28.09 0.11 27.91
C ILE A 198 28.79 0.02 26.54
N ASP A 199 29.83 0.82 26.30
CA ASP A 199 30.57 0.80 25.03
C ASP A 199 31.32 -0.53 24.85
N GLN A 200 32.03 -0.98 25.88
CA GLN A 200 32.74 -2.27 25.85
C GLN A 200 31.77 -3.45 25.72
N TYR A 201 30.58 -3.33 26.32
CA TYR A 201 29.52 -4.31 26.19
C TYR A 201 29.03 -4.41 24.74
N ARG A 202 28.76 -3.27 24.08
CA ARG A 202 28.31 -3.25 22.68
C ARG A 202 29.38 -3.79 21.74
N ASP A 203 30.63 -3.33 21.90
CA ASP A 203 31.78 -3.85 21.15
C ASP A 203 31.90 -5.36 21.30
N PHE A 204 31.81 -5.85 22.54
CA PHE A 204 31.84 -7.28 22.82
C PHE A 204 30.69 -8.02 22.12
N MET A 205 29.44 -7.59 22.31
CA MET A 205 28.26 -8.26 21.74
C MET A 205 28.24 -8.23 20.21
N SER A 206 28.78 -7.18 19.60
CA SER A 206 28.90 -7.06 18.14
C SER A 206 29.97 -7.97 17.53
N ALA A 207 30.91 -8.47 18.35
CA ALA A 207 32.04 -9.28 17.91
C ALA A 207 31.93 -10.77 18.28
N ILE A 208 30.86 -11.20 18.97
CA ILE A 208 30.65 -12.62 19.27
C ILE A 208 30.27 -13.41 18.02
N ASP A 209 30.31 -14.74 18.15
CA ASP A 209 29.96 -15.65 17.06
C ASP A 209 28.59 -15.33 16.42
N PRO A 210 28.50 -15.24 15.08
CA PRO A 210 27.27 -14.90 14.38
C PRO A 210 26.08 -15.83 14.66
N ASP A 211 26.31 -17.13 14.93
CA ASP A 211 25.20 -18.04 15.27
C ASP A 211 24.58 -17.64 16.61
N VAL A 212 25.40 -17.19 17.56
CA VAL A 212 24.95 -16.70 18.87
C VAL A 212 24.20 -15.39 18.70
N GLN A 213 24.71 -14.46 17.89
CA GLN A 213 24.02 -13.22 17.56
C GLN A 213 22.64 -13.47 16.96
N ARG A 214 22.54 -14.35 15.95
CA ARG A 214 21.26 -14.74 15.33
C ARG A 214 20.29 -15.31 16.36
N GLN A 215 20.75 -16.22 17.22
CA GLN A 215 19.90 -16.83 18.23
C GLN A 215 19.37 -15.77 19.22
N LEU A 216 20.23 -14.84 19.65
CA LEU A 216 19.83 -13.74 20.53
C LEU A 216 18.86 -12.80 19.83
N THR A 217 19.15 -12.37 18.61
CA THR A 217 18.26 -11.53 17.80
C THR A 217 16.89 -12.18 17.62
N PHE A 218 16.83 -13.49 17.34
CA PHE A 218 15.57 -14.23 17.25
C PHE A 218 14.79 -14.21 18.57
N GLN A 219 15.45 -14.48 19.70
CA GLN A 219 14.79 -14.47 21.01
C GLN A 219 14.30 -13.07 21.40
N LEU A 220 15.13 -12.05 21.17
CA LEU A 220 14.83 -10.64 21.45
C LEU A 220 13.63 -10.17 20.63
N THR A 221 13.66 -10.38 19.31
CA THR A 221 12.59 -9.94 18.39
C THR A 221 11.31 -10.76 18.57
N LYS A 222 11.41 -12.03 19.02
CA LYS A 222 10.23 -12.81 19.39
C LYS A 222 9.52 -12.27 20.64
N GLN A 223 10.27 -11.77 21.62
CA GLN A 223 9.71 -11.19 22.84
C GLN A 223 9.28 -9.73 22.64
N LYS A 224 10.08 -8.96 21.89
CA LYS A 224 9.88 -7.55 21.58
C LYS A 224 10.04 -7.33 20.07
N PRO A 225 8.95 -7.49 19.28
CA PRO A 225 9.00 -7.33 17.83
C PRO A 225 9.48 -5.95 17.36
N GLU A 226 9.28 -4.92 18.17
CA GLU A 226 9.79 -3.55 17.94
C GLU A 226 11.30 -3.49 17.71
N TYR A 227 12.09 -4.46 18.18
CA TYR A 227 13.52 -4.52 17.90
C TYR A 227 13.85 -4.81 16.44
N LEU A 228 12.91 -5.31 15.64
CA LEU A 228 13.10 -5.39 14.19
C LEU A 228 13.25 -3.99 13.57
N GLN A 229 12.66 -2.95 14.17
CA GLN A 229 12.80 -1.58 13.68
C GLN A 229 14.20 -0.98 13.91
N LEU A 230 15.11 -1.71 14.56
CA LEU A 230 16.50 -1.29 14.76
C LEU A 230 17.40 -1.63 13.56
N PHE A 231 16.92 -2.44 12.62
CA PHE A 231 17.58 -2.72 11.35
C PHE A 231 17.24 -1.64 10.31
N SER A 232 18.08 -1.53 9.28
CA SER A 232 17.88 -0.53 8.23
C SER A 232 16.81 -0.94 7.22
N ASN A 233 16.24 0.03 6.50
CA ASN A 233 15.36 -0.26 5.37
C ASN A 233 16.09 -1.09 4.29
N GLU A 234 17.38 -0.82 4.07
CA GLU A 234 18.20 -1.54 3.09
C GLU A 234 18.23 -3.04 3.37
N THR A 235 18.41 -3.42 4.64
CA THR A 235 18.40 -4.81 5.09
C THR A 235 17.13 -5.52 4.64
N TYR A 236 15.97 -4.91 4.84
CA TYR A 236 14.67 -5.49 4.49
C TYR A 236 14.35 -5.46 3.00
N VAL A 237 14.71 -4.37 2.31
CA VAL A 237 14.55 -4.26 0.86
C VAL A 237 15.40 -5.31 0.14
N ASN A 238 16.61 -5.59 0.64
CA ASN A 238 17.46 -6.66 0.12
C ASN A 238 16.80 -8.04 0.28
N MET A 239 16.11 -8.32 1.38
CA MET A 239 15.33 -9.56 1.53
C MET A 239 14.20 -9.66 0.51
N LEU A 240 13.42 -8.59 0.33
CA LEU A 240 12.32 -8.57 -0.64
C LEU A 240 12.82 -8.71 -2.08
N SER A 241 14.05 -8.24 -2.37
CA SER A 241 14.66 -8.35 -3.70
C SER A 241 14.87 -9.79 -4.16
N THR A 242 14.97 -10.76 -3.24
CA THR A 242 15.12 -12.18 -3.58
C THR A 242 13.82 -12.83 -4.04
N MET A 243 12.68 -12.16 -3.83
CA MET A 243 11.37 -12.65 -4.22
C MET A 243 11.07 -12.32 -5.68
N MET A 244 10.19 -13.12 -6.30
CA MET A 244 9.54 -12.71 -7.54
C MET A 244 8.59 -11.54 -7.25
N LYS A 245 8.55 -10.53 -8.13
CA LYS A 245 7.63 -9.38 -8.03
C LYS A 245 6.21 -9.77 -7.61
N THR A 246 5.66 -10.84 -8.17
CA THR A 246 4.28 -11.26 -7.88
C THR A 246 4.05 -11.67 -6.43
N GLU A 247 5.07 -12.22 -5.78
CA GLU A 247 5.05 -12.60 -4.37
C GLU A 247 5.44 -11.41 -3.48
N MET A 248 6.35 -10.55 -3.94
CA MET A 248 6.79 -9.34 -3.25
C MET A 248 5.69 -8.30 -3.06
N VAL A 249 4.76 -8.17 -4.02
CA VAL A 249 3.67 -7.18 -3.96
C VAL A 249 2.59 -7.56 -2.94
N LYS A 250 2.29 -8.85 -2.77
CA LYS A 250 1.25 -9.34 -1.85
C LYS A 250 1.38 -8.81 -0.41
N PRO A 251 2.55 -8.90 0.25
CA PRO A 251 2.72 -8.41 1.62
C PRO A 251 2.68 -6.87 1.72
N MET A 252 2.72 -6.12 0.61
CA MET A 252 2.60 -4.66 0.64
C MET A 252 1.20 -4.19 1.08
N VAL A 253 0.22 -5.08 1.21
CA VAL A 253 -1.07 -4.79 1.87
C VAL A 253 -0.91 -4.35 3.33
N PHE A 254 0.21 -4.70 3.97
CA PHE A 254 0.54 -4.29 5.33
C PHE A 254 1.07 -2.86 5.44
N LEU A 255 1.37 -2.19 4.32
CA LEU A 255 1.63 -0.75 4.29
C LEU A 255 0.39 0.03 4.70
N GLU A 256 0.58 1.24 5.23
CA GLU A 256 -0.47 2.19 5.47
C GLU A 256 -1.17 2.60 4.17
N LYS A 257 -2.44 2.97 4.29
CA LYS A 257 -3.24 3.33 3.10
C LYS A 257 -2.66 4.57 2.42
N ASP A 258 -2.23 5.55 3.21
CA ASP A 258 -1.68 6.80 2.70
C ASP A 258 -0.35 6.54 1.96
N THR A 259 0.53 5.69 2.51
CA THR A 259 1.74 5.21 1.85
C THR A 259 1.44 4.55 0.50
N LEU A 260 0.43 3.68 0.45
CA LEU A 260 -0.01 3.06 -0.81
C LEU A 260 -0.54 4.10 -1.82
N VAL A 261 -1.32 5.08 -1.37
CA VAL A 261 -1.83 6.18 -2.21
C VAL A 261 -0.67 6.99 -2.79
N ASP A 262 0.33 7.33 -1.97
CA ASP A 262 1.51 8.09 -2.40
C ASP A 262 2.32 7.32 -3.43
N MET A 263 2.52 6.01 -3.22
CA MET A 263 3.19 5.14 -4.20
C MET A 263 2.43 5.10 -5.53
N ILE A 264 1.11 4.93 -5.50
CA ILE A 264 0.27 4.87 -6.71
C ILE A 264 0.22 6.21 -7.45
N SER A 265 0.30 7.33 -6.72
CA SER A 265 0.30 8.68 -7.30
C SER A 265 1.52 8.98 -8.20
N ILE A 266 2.55 8.14 -8.17
CA ILE A 266 3.73 8.23 -9.04
C ILE A 266 3.50 7.56 -10.41
N LEU A 267 2.42 6.78 -10.56
CA LEU A 267 2.09 6.15 -11.85
C LEU A 267 1.83 7.20 -12.94
N PRO A 268 2.14 6.89 -14.21
CA PRO A 268 1.64 7.65 -15.34
C PRO A 268 0.11 7.75 -15.30
N GLU A 269 -0.41 8.88 -15.78
CA GLU A 269 -1.85 9.22 -15.82
C GLU A 269 -2.74 8.06 -16.28
N ASP A 270 -2.39 7.39 -17.39
CA ASP A 270 -3.16 6.28 -17.93
C ASP A 270 -3.30 5.12 -16.93
N LEU A 271 -2.19 4.74 -16.30
CA LEU A 271 -2.14 3.62 -15.35
C LEU A 271 -2.83 4.00 -14.03
N MET A 272 -2.63 5.23 -13.56
CA MET A 272 -3.34 5.76 -12.39
C MET A 272 -4.85 5.74 -12.59
N SER A 273 -5.33 6.07 -13.80
CA SER A 273 -6.77 6.03 -14.14
C SER A 273 -7.33 4.61 -14.12
N ILE A 274 -6.55 3.62 -14.58
CA ILE A 274 -6.95 2.20 -14.52
C ILE A 274 -7.11 1.75 -13.06
N VAL A 275 -6.18 2.15 -12.19
CA VAL A 275 -6.25 1.85 -10.76
C VAL A 275 -7.44 2.56 -10.13
N ALA A 276 -7.56 3.88 -10.33
CA ALA A 276 -8.65 4.69 -9.80
C ALA A 276 -10.03 4.20 -10.26
N ALA A 277 -10.14 3.57 -11.44
CA ALA A 277 -11.39 3.01 -11.95
C ALA A 277 -11.92 1.83 -11.10
N GLN A 278 -11.12 1.27 -10.18
CA GLN A 278 -11.60 0.27 -9.22
C GLN A 278 -12.46 0.85 -8.09
N VAL A 279 -12.49 2.18 -7.92
CA VAL A 279 -13.30 2.88 -6.90
C VAL A 279 -14.74 2.35 -6.83
N ASP A 280 -15.26 2.25 -5.60
CA ASP A 280 -16.65 1.89 -5.38
C ASP A 280 -17.58 2.82 -6.16
N THR A 281 -18.55 2.21 -6.84
CA THR A 281 -19.40 2.93 -7.79
C THR A 281 -20.28 3.98 -7.09
N LYS A 282 -20.68 3.70 -5.84
CA LYS A 282 -21.50 4.64 -5.08
C LYS A 282 -20.66 5.79 -4.56
N GLN A 283 -19.50 5.51 -3.98
CA GLN A 283 -18.58 6.55 -3.53
C GLN A 283 -18.14 7.45 -4.69
N PHE A 284 -17.85 6.87 -5.86
CA PHE A 284 -17.49 7.64 -7.05
C PHE A 284 -18.63 8.55 -7.53
N ALA A 285 -19.88 8.06 -7.51
CA ALA A 285 -21.03 8.88 -7.87
C ALA A 285 -21.29 10.01 -6.86
N GLU A 286 -21.02 9.79 -5.57
CA GLU A 286 -21.07 10.83 -4.53
C GLU A 286 -19.98 11.87 -4.76
N PHE A 287 -18.74 11.46 -5.04
CA PHE A 287 -17.63 12.34 -5.41
C PHE A 287 -17.97 13.21 -6.63
N LEU A 288 -18.56 12.63 -7.68
CA LEU A 288 -18.98 13.38 -8.87
C LEU A 288 -20.02 14.47 -8.53
N LEU A 289 -20.89 14.23 -7.54
CA LEU A 289 -21.92 15.20 -7.13
C LEU A 289 -21.38 16.33 -6.26
N GLU A 290 -20.30 16.09 -5.52
CA GLU A 290 -19.64 17.05 -4.62
C GLU A 290 -18.70 18.02 -5.37
N ASP A 291 -19.16 18.58 -6.49
CA ASP A 291 -18.47 19.59 -7.33
C ASP A 291 -17.63 19.08 -8.52
N HIS A 292 -17.92 17.89 -9.05
CA HIS A 292 -17.21 17.30 -10.19
C HIS A 292 -18.12 16.86 -11.35
N LEU A 293 -19.29 17.50 -11.48
CA LEU A 293 -20.28 17.19 -12.52
C LEU A 293 -19.86 17.65 -13.91
N ASP A 294 -18.98 18.64 -14.00
CA ASP A 294 -18.38 19.16 -15.24
C ASP A 294 -17.61 18.06 -16.01
N LEU A 295 -17.06 17.08 -15.29
CA LEU A 295 -16.38 15.92 -15.88
C LEU A 295 -17.30 15.03 -16.71
N LEU A 296 -18.61 15.05 -16.41
CA LEU A 296 -19.62 14.31 -17.16
C LEU A 296 -19.95 15.04 -18.46
N GLU A 297 -19.87 16.37 -18.48
CA GLU A 297 -20.18 17.20 -19.67
C GLU A 297 -19.19 16.93 -20.81
N GLY A 298 -17.89 16.79 -20.49
CA GLY A 298 -16.83 16.56 -21.49
C GLY A 298 -16.77 15.16 -22.09
N ALA A 299 -17.26 14.15 -21.37
CA ALA A 299 -17.19 12.73 -21.75
C ALA A 299 -18.42 12.27 -22.58
N LEU A 300 -19.38 13.17 -22.82
CA LEU A 300 -20.65 12.91 -23.52
C LEU A 300 -20.63 13.18 -25.03
N MET A 301 -19.47 13.48 -25.64
CA MET A 301 -19.39 13.62 -27.10
C MET A 301 -19.63 12.26 -27.77
N ILE A 302 -20.76 12.12 -28.49
CA ILE A 302 -21.14 10.98 -29.34
C ILE A 302 -20.56 11.17 -30.74
#